data_AF-A0A6P2CGK2-F1
#
_entry.id   AF-A0A6P2CGK2-F1
#
_cell.length_a   1.000
_cell.length_b   1.000
_cell.length_c   1.000
_cell.angle_alpha   90.00
_cell.angle_beta   90.00
_cell.angle_gamma   90.00
#
_symmetry.space_group_name_H-M   'P 1'
#
loop_
_entity.id
_entity.type
_entity.pdbx_description
1 polymer ?
#
loop_
_entity_poly.entity_id
_entity_poly.type
_entity_poly.pdbx_seq_one_letter_code
_entity_poly.pdbx_strand_id
1 'polypeptide(L)'
;MRRASVAAAVTVLAGAVAAGCAQSVSGTALARPDPPTGCRDLDVVVGGLLPDRRDVEEAIVSGPSIPLCRWSTEPGAPDALSVTVQVQPIGVATVEELAETSPNVIDDPRSDALGVVALDTFAVAVVTPNHRIVVFDSRGRGVDLDVAYAVAEYLAS
;
A
#
# COMPACT_ATOMS: atom_id res chain seq x y z
N MET A 1 80.97 5.37 -22.12
CA MET A 1 81.75 4.24 -22.69
C MET A 1 81.25 2.95 -22.06
N ARG A 2 81.21 1.87 -22.87
CA ARG A 2 80.99 0.45 -22.55
C ARG A 2 79.54 -0.04 -22.32
N ARG A 3 79.17 -0.89 -23.29
CA ARG A 3 78.06 -1.84 -23.37
C ARG A 3 78.26 -3.03 -22.42
N ALA A 4 77.18 -3.80 -22.29
CA ALA A 4 77.06 -5.26 -22.05
C ALA A 4 76.34 -5.60 -20.74
N SER A 5 75.46 -6.60 -20.62
CA SER A 5 74.78 -7.50 -21.55
C SER A 5 73.75 -8.31 -20.73
N VAL A 6 72.56 -8.54 -21.33
CA VAL A 6 71.72 -9.76 -21.29
C VAL A 6 71.41 -10.45 -19.95
N ALA A 7 70.12 -10.50 -19.61
CA ALA A 7 69.44 -11.75 -19.24
C ALA A 7 67.94 -11.64 -19.49
N ALA A 8 67.43 -12.51 -20.35
CA ALA A 8 66.02 -12.70 -20.62
C ALA A 8 65.35 -13.42 -19.45
N ALA A 9 64.14 -12.98 -19.10
CA ALA A 9 63.18 -13.80 -18.38
C ALA A 9 61.79 -13.53 -18.97
N VAL A 10 61.44 -14.34 -19.98
CA VAL A 10 60.07 -14.46 -20.46
C VAL A 10 59.29 -15.22 -19.39
N THR A 11 58.32 -14.55 -18.77
CA THR A 11 57.24 -15.25 -18.06
C THR A 11 55.93 -14.63 -18.51
N VAL A 12 55.31 -15.29 -19.50
CA VAL A 12 53.91 -15.10 -19.85
C VAL A 12 53.11 -15.94 -18.87
N LEU A 13 52.28 -15.30 -18.05
CA LEU A 13 51.11 -15.95 -17.45
C LEU A 13 50.00 -14.92 -17.37
N ALA A 14 48.95 -15.22 -18.14
CA ALA A 14 47.73 -14.46 -18.29
C ALA A 14 47.01 -14.30 -16.95
N GLY A 15 46.58 -13.08 -16.66
CA GLY A 15 45.64 -12.74 -15.60
C GLY A 15 44.78 -11.58 -16.07
N ALA A 16 43.49 -11.84 -16.20
CA ALA A 16 42.52 -11.00 -16.89
C ALA A 16 42.22 -9.66 -16.18
N VAL A 17 41.97 -8.65 -17.03
CA VAL A 17 41.20 -7.41 -16.84
C VAL A 17 40.49 -7.21 -15.49
N ALA A 18 40.90 -6.16 -14.78
CA ALA A 18 39.99 -5.36 -13.95
C ALA A 18 39.97 -3.94 -14.55
N ALA A 19 39.17 -3.76 -15.60
CA ALA A 19 38.80 -2.43 -16.06
C ALA A 19 37.94 -1.79 -14.96
N GLY A 20 38.48 -0.77 -14.32
CA GLY A 20 37.73 0.10 -13.43
C GLY A 20 36.63 0.80 -14.22
N CYS A 21 35.39 0.41 -13.97
CA CYS A 21 34.22 1.22 -14.27
C CYS A 21 33.66 1.71 -12.94
N ALA A 22 34.05 2.92 -12.57
CA ALA A 22 33.27 3.74 -11.66
C ALA A 22 31.96 4.06 -12.38
N GLN A 23 30.83 3.59 -11.84
CA GLN A 23 29.51 4.07 -12.26
C GLN A 23 28.69 4.30 -11.00
N SER A 24 28.54 5.59 -10.69
CA SER A 24 27.56 6.11 -9.74
C SER A 24 26.20 5.54 -10.10
N VAL A 25 25.63 4.72 -9.23
CA VAL A 25 24.21 4.40 -9.30
C VAL A 25 23.51 5.58 -8.64
N SER A 26 23.11 6.54 -9.46
CA SER A 26 22.10 7.52 -9.09
C SER A 26 20.94 6.77 -8.46
N GLY A 27 20.61 7.09 -7.21
CA GLY A 27 19.49 6.51 -6.50
C GLY A 27 18.19 6.79 -7.25
N THR A 28 17.78 5.87 -8.11
CA THR A 28 16.38 5.67 -8.40
C THR A 28 15.77 5.26 -7.07
N ALA A 29 14.97 6.16 -6.47
CA ALA A 29 13.99 5.77 -5.49
C ALA A 29 13.24 4.58 -6.10
N LEU A 30 13.53 3.37 -5.62
CA LEU A 30 12.74 2.20 -5.94
C LEU A 30 11.33 2.61 -5.53
N ALA A 31 10.42 2.72 -6.51
CA ALA A 31 9.01 2.83 -6.21
C ALA A 31 8.74 1.69 -5.23
N ARG A 32 8.41 2.04 -3.98
CA ARG A 32 7.97 1.07 -3.00
C ARG A 32 6.86 0.30 -3.72
N PRO A 33 6.95 -1.02 -3.89
CA PRO A 33 5.86 -1.76 -4.52
C PRO A 33 4.59 -1.40 -3.75
N ASP A 34 3.58 -0.91 -4.47
CA ASP A 34 2.32 -0.53 -3.84
C ASP A 34 1.85 -1.73 -3.01
N PRO A 35 1.42 -1.50 -1.75
CA PRO A 35 0.96 -2.58 -0.92
C PRO A 35 -0.20 -3.28 -1.63
N PRO A 36 -0.24 -4.61 -1.61
CA PRO A 36 -1.22 -5.33 -2.39
C PRO A 36 -2.61 -5.10 -1.81
N THR A 37 -3.52 -4.55 -2.62
CA THR A 37 -4.87 -4.15 -2.20
C THR A 37 -5.93 -5.23 -2.48
N GLY A 38 -5.51 -6.46 -2.78
CA GLY A 38 -6.40 -7.58 -3.07
C GLY A 38 -7.06 -8.13 -1.80
N CYS A 39 -8.19 -8.82 -1.94
CA CYS A 39 -8.93 -9.32 -0.77
C CYS A 39 -8.14 -10.29 0.09
N ARG A 40 -7.27 -11.10 -0.54
CA ARG A 40 -6.35 -11.99 0.17
C ARG A 40 -5.35 -11.21 1.03
N ASP A 41 -4.87 -10.08 0.54
CA ASP A 41 -3.89 -9.26 1.24
C ASP A 41 -4.56 -8.48 2.37
N LEU A 42 -5.76 -7.95 2.12
CA LEU A 42 -6.55 -7.29 3.16
C LEU A 42 -7.04 -8.27 4.24
N ASP A 43 -7.22 -9.55 3.93
CA ASP A 43 -7.66 -10.55 4.92
C ASP A 43 -6.66 -10.72 6.08
N VAL A 44 -5.37 -10.48 5.85
CA VAL A 44 -4.35 -10.59 6.91
C VAL A 44 -4.58 -9.58 8.04
N VAL A 45 -5.22 -8.44 7.73
CA VAL A 45 -5.54 -7.38 8.69
C VAL A 45 -7.01 -7.44 9.10
N VAL A 46 -7.94 -7.48 8.14
CA VAL A 46 -9.39 -7.43 8.41
C VAL A 46 -9.85 -8.72 9.09
N GLY A 47 -9.37 -9.89 8.67
CA GLY A 47 -9.74 -11.18 9.25
C GLY A 47 -9.29 -11.35 10.72
N GLY A 48 -8.31 -10.56 11.17
CA GLY A 48 -7.91 -10.48 12.58
C GLY A 48 -8.91 -9.70 13.44
N LEU A 49 -9.55 -8.68 12.87
CA LEU A 49 -10.55 -7.86 13.53
C LEU A 49 -11.96 -8.49 13.52
N LEU A 50 -12.19 -9.42 12.59
CA LEU A 50 -13.49 -10.07 12.37
C LEU A 50 -13.43 -11.59 12.61
N PRO A 51 -13.24 -12.05 13.86
CA PRO A 51 -13.02 -13.47 14.13
C PRO A 51 -14.19 -14.38 13.75
N ASP A 52 -15.41 -13.83 13.74
CA ASP A 52 -16.65 -14.55 13.45
C ASP A 52 -17.04 -14.51 11.97
N ARG A 53 -16.32 -13.75 11.13
CA ARG A 53 -16.61 -13.59 9.70
C ARG A 53 -15.45 -14.07 8.84
N ARG A 54 -15.41 -15.39 8.66
CA ARG A 54 -14.29 -16.11 8.01
C ARG A 54 -14.53 -16.39 6.54
N ASP A 55 -15.75 -16.20 6.06
CA ASP A 55 -16.04 -16.31 4.65
C ASP A 55 -15.64 -15.00 3.95
N VAL A 56 -14.74 -15.11 2.96
CA VAL A 56 -14.19 -13.95 2.23
C VAL A 56 -14.54 -14.08 0.76
N GLU A 57 -15.32 -13.14 0.27
CA GLU A 57 -15.73 -13.05 -1.14
C GLU A 57 -15.06 -11.83 -1.79
N GLU A 58 -14.53 -12.03 -2.99
CA GLU A 58 -14.12 -10.94 -3.87
C GLU A 58 -15.19 -10.73 -4.94
N ALA A 59 -15.70 -9.51 -5.01
CA ALA A 59 -16.59 -9.07 -6.07
C ALA A 59 -15.93 -7.93 -6.85
N ILE A 60 -16.16 -7.87 -8.15
CA ILE A 60 -15.79 -6.71 -8.97
C ILE A 60 -17.05 -5.86 -9.10
N VAL A 61 -17.02 -4.63 -8.55
CA VAL A 61 -18.11 -3.68 -8.73
C VAL A 61 -18.01 -3.09 -10.13
N SER A 62 -19.13 -3.07 -10.88
CA SER A 62 -19.18 -2.48 -12.22
C SER A 62 -18.73 -1.01 -12.18
N GLY A 63 -17.59 -0.71 -12.82
CA GLY A 63 -16.94 0.60 -12.75
C GLY A 63 -15.43 0.48 -13.04
N PRO A 64 -14.58 1.42 -12.57
CA PRO A 64 -13.14 1.15 -12.50
C PRO A 64 -12.98 -0.15 -11.70
N SER A 65 -12.15 -1.08 -12.18
CA SER A 65 -11.97 -2.43 -11.64
C SER A 65 -11.42 -2.44 -10.20
N ILE A 66 -12.23 -1.97 -9.27
CA ILE A 66 -11.90 -1.84 -7.86
C ILE A 66 -12.43 -3.11 -7.19
N PRO A 67 -11.56 -3.94 -6.62
CA PRO A 67 -11.99 -5.11 -5.89
C PRO A 67 -12.82 -4.67 -4.67
N LEU A 68 -13.99 -5.30 -4.53
CA LEU A 68 -14.82 -5.24 -3.34
C LEU A 68 -14.61 -6.53 -2.56
N CYS A 69 -14.02 -6.39 -1.38
CA CYS A 69 -13.76 -7.49 -0.49
C CYS A 69 -14.87 -7.54 0.56
N ARG A 70 -15.46 -8.72 0.74
CA ARG A 70 -16.58 -8.94 1.66
C ARG A 70 -16.20 -10.01 2.66
N TRP A 71 -16.39 -9.72 3.95
CA TRP A 71 -16.23 -10.68 5.04
C TRP A 71 -17.58 -10.95 5.67
N SER A 72 -18.03 -12.20 5.65
CA SER A 72 -19.32 -12.67 6.17
C SER A 72 -19.17 -13.88 7.10
N THR A 73 -20.22 -14.15 7.87
CA THR A 73 -20.31 -15.37 8.70
C THR A 73 -20.37 -16.63 7.85
N GLU A 74 -21.09 -16.56 6.72
CA GLU A 74 -21.25 -17.64 5.74
C GLU A 74 -21.44 -17.05 4.33
N PRO A 75 -21.25 -17.85 3.26
CA PRO A 75 -21.45 -17.41 1.88
C PRO A 75 -22.82 -16.79 1.65
N GLY A 76 -22.84 -15.58 1.08
CA GLY A 76 -24.07 -14.84 0.79
C GLY A 76 -24.81 -14.26 1.99
N ALA A 77 -24.25 -14.30 3.21
CA ALA A 77 -24.89 -13.72 4.38
C ALA A 77 -25.10 -12.20 4.25
N PRO A 78 -26.21 -11.65 4.77
CA PRO A 78 -26.50 -10.22 4.71
C PRO A 78 -25.63 -9.40 5.68
N ASP A 79 -24.91 -10.05 6.59
CA ASP A 79 -24.10 -9.39 7.62
C ASP A 79 -22.70 -8.99 7.13
N ALA A 80 -22.42 -9.08 5.83
CA ALA A 80 -21.07 -8.86 5.31
C ALA A 80 -20.51 -7.45 5.63
N LEU A 81 -19.28 -7.38 6.13
CA LEU A 81 -18.47 -6.17 6.09
C LEU A 81 -17.87 -6.03 4.69
N SER A 82 -17.95 -4.85 4.11
CA SER A 82 -17.46 -4.55 2.77
C SER A 82 -16.31 -3.55 2.81
N VAL A 83 -15.20 -3.86 2.13
CA VAL A 83 -14.06 -2.94 1.96
C VAL A 83 -13.77 -2.75 0.48
N THR A 84 -13.57 -1.50 0.07
CA THR A 84 -12.94 -1.17 -1.21
C THR A 84 -11.72 -0.29 -0.96
N VAL A 85 -10.64 -0.55 -1.69
CA VAL A 85 -9.43 0.28 -1.67
C VAL A 85 -9.19 0.78 -3.09
N GLN A 86 -9.16 2.10 -3.24
CA GLN A 86 -8.95 2.77 -4.52
C GLN A 86 -7.65 3.54 -4.46
N VAL A 87 -6.74 3.32 -5.41
CA VAL A 87 -5.58 4.21 -5.59
C VAL A 87 -6.10 5.57 -6.05
N GLN A 88 -5.65 6.63 -5.39
CA GLN A 88 -6.05 7.99 -5.71
C GLN A 88 -5.29 8.49 -6.94
N PRO A 89 -5.97 8.87 -8.03
CA PRO A 89 -5.30 9.42 -9.19
C PRO A 89 -4.77 10.82 -8.88
N ILE A 90 -3.71 11.22 -9.58
CA ILE A 90 -3.17 12.58 -9.50
C ILE A 90 -4.28 13.58 -9.86
N GLY A 91 -4.50 14.59 -9.01
CA GLY A 91 -5.50 15.65 -9.25
C GLY A 91 -6.83 15.49 -8.50
N VAL A 92 -6.95 14.53 -7.59
CA VAL A 92 -8.00 14.54 -6.55
C VAL A 92 -7.58 15.42 -5.37
N ALA A 93 -8.56 15.91 -4.61
CA ALA A 93 -8.34 16.74 -3.43
C ALA A 93 -7.37 16.05 -2.46
N THR A 94 -6.40 16.81 -1.94
CA THR A 94 -5.43 16.28 -0.99
C THR A 94 -6.08 15.94 0.35
N VAL A 95 -5.39 15.20 1.21
CA VAL A 95 -5.85 14.94 2.59
C VAL A 95 -6.13 16.27 3.32
N GLU A 96 -5.22 17.24 3.17
CA GLU A 96 -5.35 18.58 3.77
C GLU A 96 -6.56 19.35 3.21
N GLU A 97 -6.71 19.37 1.88
CA GLU A 97 -7.86 20.02 1.24
C GLU A 97 -9.19 19.40 1.71
N LEU A 98 -9.25 18.07 1.80
CA LEU A 98 -10.43 17.37 2.30
C LEU A 98 -10.70 17.66 3.78
N ALA A 99 -9.67 17.74 4.62
CA ALA A 99 -9.81 18.08 6.03
C ALA A 99 -10.38 19.49 6.23
N GLU A 100 -10.02 20.45 5.38
CA GLU A 100 -10.48 21.84 5.49
C GLU A 100 -11.84 22.09 4.84
N THR A 101 -12.11 21.43 3.71
CA THR A 101 -13.25 21.77 2.85
C THR A 101 -14.44 20.82 2.99
N SER A 102 -14.22 19.60 3.49
CA SER A 102 -15.29 18.61 3.60
C SER A 102 -16.18 18.90 4.81
N PRO A 103 -17.52 19.01 4.65
CA PRO A 103 -18.44 19.14 5.78
C PRO A 103 -18.62 17.83 6.56
N ASN A 104 -18.04 16.73 6.07
CA ASN A 104 -18.28 15.37 6.54
C ASN A 104 -17.07 14.78 7.25
N VAL A 105 -16.12 15.60 7.71
CA VAL A 105 -14.94 15.10 8.42
C VAL A 105 -15.36 14.48 9.76
N ILE A 106 -14.85 13.28 10.02
CA ILE A 106 -14.95 12.61 11.32
C ILE A 106 -13.73 13.03 12.13
N ASP A 107 -13.98 13.68 13.27
CA ASP A 107 -12.94 14.01 14.25
C ASP A 107 -12.55 12.75 15.03
N ASP A 108 -11.40 12.17 14.69
CA ASP A 108 -10.81 11.00 15.33
C ASP A 108 -9.29 11.18 15.43
N PRO A 109 -8.69 11.06 16.63
CA PRO A 109 -7.27 11.35 16.85
C PRO A 109 -6.32 10.43 16.06
N ARG A 110 -6.79 9.29 15.55
CA ARG A 110 -6.00 8.41 14.70
C ARG A 110 -5.75 9.02 13.32
N SER A 111 -6.63 9.92 12.87
CA SER A 111 -6.47 10.64 11.60
C SER A 111 -5.16 11.42 11.56
N ASP A 112 -4.91 12.24 12.60
CA ASP A 112 -3.70 13.04 12.71
C ASP A 112 -2.44 12.18 12.85
N ALA A 113 -2.53 11.09 13.62
CA ALA A 113 -1.41 10.17 13.84
C ALA A 113 -0.93 9.50 12.55
N LEU A 114 -1.85 9.27 11.60
CA LEU A 114 -1.57 8.60 10.33
C LEU A 114 -1.45 9.58 9.14
N GLY A 115 -1.72 10.88 9.35
CA GLY A 115 -1.76 11.86 8.27
C GLY A 115 -2.85 11.55 7.24
N VAL A 116 -4.03 11.15 7.72
CA VAL A 116 -5.20 10.77 6.91
C VAL A 116 -6.39 11.63 7.28
N VAL A 117 -7.46 11.58 6.48
CA VAL A 117 -8.76 12.16 6.84
C VAL A 117 -9.84 11.10 6.80
N ALA A 118 -10.62 11.00 7.88
CA ALA A 118 -11.80 10.16 7.96
C ALA A 118 -13.05 10.98 7.60
N LEU A 119 -13.94 10.39 6.79
CA LEU A 119 -15.13 11.04 6.26
C LEU A 119 -16.37 10.19 6.56
N ASP A 120 -17.43 10.83 7.06
CA ASP A 120 -18.77 10.25 7.21
C ASP A 120 -19.54 10.47 5.90
N THR A 121 -19.55 9.45 5.05
CA THR A 121 -20.30 9.50 3.78
C THR A 121 -21.61 8.71 3.93
N PHE A 122 -21.98 7.89 2.95
CA PHE A 122 -22.95 6.81 3.19
C PHE A 122 -22.31 5.64 3.96
N ALA A 123 -20.99 5.65 4.04
CA ALA A 123 -20.09 4.69 4.67
C ALA A 123 -18.92 5.45 5.29
N VAL A 124 -18.08 4.79 6.08
CA VAL A 124 -16.82 5.41 6.52
C VAL A 124 -15.83 5.37 5.37
N ALA A 125 -15.21 6.51 5.08
CA ALA A 125 -14.09 6.58 4.17
C ALA A 125 -12.85 7.14 4.87
N VAL A 126 -11.73 6.42 4.82
CA VAL A 126 -10.42 6.93 5.22
C VAL A 126 -9.61 7.22 3.97
N VAL A 127 -9.20 8.48 3.83
CA VAL A 127 -8.44 9.00 2.71
C VAL A 127 -7.01 9.21 3.18
N THR A 128 -6.10 8.41 2.63
CA THR A 128 -4.66 8.54 2.78
C THR A 128 -4.09 9.35 1.59
N PRO A 129 -2.80 9.74 1.60
CA PRO A 129 -2.20 10.41 0.44
C PRO A 129 -2.31 9.64 -0.88
N ASN A 130 -2.34 8.31 -0.83
CA ASN A 130 -2.30 7.45 -2.03
C ASN A 130 -3.57 6.63 -2.25
N HIS A 131 -4.42 6.47 -1.24
CA HIS A 131 -5.55 5.55 -1.26
C HIS A 131 -6.81 6.17 -0.67
N ARG A 132 -7.95 5.79 -1.21
CA ARG A 132 -9.26 5.97 -0.59
C ARG A 132 -9.79 4.60 -0.19
N ILE A 133 -9.97 4.41 1.11
CA ILE A 133 -10.47 3.19 1.73
C ILE A 133 -11.91 3.45 2.12
N VAL A 134 -12.84 2.63 1.64
CA VAL A 134 -14.27 2.74 2.02
C VAL A 134 -14.68 1.47 2.70
N VAL A 135 -15.26 1.59 3.89
CA VAL A 135 -15.70 0.48 4.73
C VAL A 135 -17.16 0.65 5.09
N PHE A 136 -17.93 -0.42 4.97
CA PHE A 136 -19.33 -0.46 5.35
C PHE A 136 -19.69 -1.80 6.02
N ASP A 137 -20.25 -1.72 7.23
CA ASP A 137 -20.75 -2.84 8.01
C ASP A 137 -22.13 -2.51 8.61
N SER A 138 -23.01 -3.51 8.61
CA SER A 138 -24.31 -3.44 9.29
C SER A 138 -24.23 -3.20 10.81
N ARG A 139 -23.08 -3.48 11.44
CA ARG A 139 -22.82 -3.27 12.88
C ARG A 139 -22.54 -1.80 13.24
N GLY A 140 -22.28 -0.95 12.25
CA GLY A 140 -22.18 0.50 12.40
C GLY A 140 -20.75 1.05 12.52
N ARG A 141 -20.70 2.39 12.56
CA ARG A 141 -19.50 3.20 12.28
C ARG A 141 -18.25 2.92 13.10
N GLY A 142 -18.37 2.43 14.33
CA GLY A 142 -17.21 2.13 15.18
C GLY A 142 -16.34 1.03 14.56
N VAL A 143 -16.98 -0.05 14.10
CA VAL A 143 -16.31 -1.16 13.40
C VAL A 143 -15.72 -0.68 12.08
N ASP A 144 -16.48 0.14 11.35
CA ASP A 144 -16.04 0.66 10.04
C ASP A 144 -14.76 1.49 10.17
N LEU A 145 -14.67 2.36 11.18
CA LEU A 145 -13.46 3.15 11.46
C LEU A 145 -12.29 2.27 11.87
N ASP A 146 -12.48 1.32 12.79
CA ASP A 146 -11.41 0.44 13.25
C ASP A 146 -10.79 -0.36 12.09
N VAL A 147 -11.64 -0.88 11.20
CA VAL A 147 -11.19 -1.58 9.99
C VAL A 147 -10.53 -0.62 9.00
N ALA A 148 -11.10 0.56 8.76
CA ALA A 148 -10.53 1.53 7.82
C ALA A 148 -9.13 2.00 8.24
N TYR A 149 -8.92 2.27 9.54
CA TYR A 149 -7.60 2.64 10.06
C TYR A 149 -6.61 1.49 10.01
N ALA A 150 -7.02 0.27 10.36
CA ALA A 150 -6.13 -0.88 10.28
C ALA A 150 -5.66 -1.15 8.83
N VAL A 151 -6.56 -0.97 7.85
CA VAL A 151 -6.18 -1.03 6.43
C VAL A 151 -5.25 0.13 6.07
N ALA A 152 -5.51 1.36 6.54
CA ALA A 152 -4.63 2.51 6.28
C ALA A 152 -3.21 2.29 6.81
N GLU A 153 -3.08 1.75 8.03
CA GLU A 153 -1.80 1.38 8.64
C GLU A 153 -1.08 0.31 7.82
N TYR A 154 -1.79 -0.74 7.40
CA TYR A 154 -1.24 -1.78 6.54
C TYR A 154 -0.69 -1.22 5.23
N LEU A 155 -1.43 -0.32 4.57
CA LEU A 155 -1.02 0.30 3.31
C LEU A 155 0.10 1.36 3.48
N ALA A 156 0.37 1.81 4.70
CA ALA A 156 1.48 2.71 5.01
C ALA A 156 2.79 1.95 5.34
N SER A 157 2.70 0.65 5.64
CA SER A 157 3.80 -0.21 6.09
C SER A 157 4.69 -0.75 4.98
#